data_AF-A5DYP5-F1
#
_entry.id   AF-A5DYP5-F1
#
_cell.length_a   1.000
_cell.length_b   1.000
_cell.length_c   1.000
_cell.angle_alpha   90.00
_cell.angle_beta   90.00
_cell.angle_gamma   90.00
#
_symmetry.space_group_name_H-M   'P 1'
#
loop_
_entity.id
_entity.type
_entity.pdbx_description
1 polymer ?
#
loop_
_entity_poly.entity_id
_entity_poly.type
_entity_poly.pdbx_seq_one_letter_code
_entity_poly.pdbx_strand_id
1 'polypeptide(L)'
;MIAIDLEFHHWQWQYQISTTFILFVIIPALYYIYSKYITSSPNGYNKLESPIKLTVTIPDEARPNWKGKRLYPKPSIIVENEPTKIRGYCPATGQDLGIYETTSRSQMDEMIAKAAKAQKHWSKSSFTLRRKLLKTLARYILENQENIARIACRDSGKTKLDASMGEIMVTLEKLNWIIAHGEKTLKPSQRPGPSNFLLGFLKNAEVRYEPMGVVSAIVSWNYPFHNLMGPIIAALFTGNAIVVKCSENVVWSSQWFVEMCRAALKALNIDQDLVQLCFCFPEDANYFSSHPGLNHITFIGSETIAHHVVANAAKELTPCVVELGGKDSFIILDDIKDVNAISSIVLRGTFQSAGQNCIGIERVICLPNVYKQLKEILSERVKQLRIGSDIDQLDDVDMGAMISNNRFDQLEELIADAVLKGAKLLHGGKPYQHPNYPQGHFFEPTLLVDVDESMKIFHEEVFGPILTMIKANNVDEAIKLANGSKFGLGNSIFGSDFTQLNKLADELKSGNVAINDFATYYVAQLPFGGVKKSGYGKFGGEEGLLGLCNAKSIVMDKPFFRLMGVATAIPPPIDYPIPDGKRAWNFVRNLNIAGYDGRMWAKVKAFKSLARGGA
;
A
#
# COMPACT_ATOMS: atom_id res chain seq x y z
N MET A 1 5.42 36.03 -37.17
CA MET A 1 4.87 35.11 -36.15
C MET A 1 3.50 35.61 -35.79
N ILE A 2 2.45 34.95 -36.28
CA ILE A 2 1.07 35.24 -35.89
C ILE A 2 0.83 34.44 -34.61
N ALA A 3 0.68 35.13 -33.48
CA ALA A 3 0.21 34.53 -32.24
C ALA A 3 -1.28 34.25 -32.42
N ILE A 4 -1.66 32.97 -32.41
CA ILE A 4 -3.06 32.57 -32.31
C ILE A 4 -3.39 32.62 -30.82
N ASP A 5 -4.08 33.69 -30.43
CA ASP A 5 -4.64 33.84 -29.09
C ASP A 5 -5.91 32.97 -29.02
N LEU A 6 -5.79 31.78 -28.43
CA LEU A 6 -6.92 30.90 -28.20
C LEU A 6 -7.63 31.35 -26.92
N GLU A 7 -8.61 32.24 -27.05
CA GLU A 7 -9.50 32.60 -25.94
C GLU A 7 -10.40 31.42 -25.56
N PHE A 8 -9.92 30.57 -24.64
CA PHE A 8 -10.67 29.44 -24.07
C PHE A 8 -11.94 29.86 -23.30
N HIS A 9 -12.15 31.16 -23.04
CA HIS A 9 -13.34 31.66 -22.34
C HIS A 9 -14.65 31.43 -23.11
N HIS A 10 -14.59 31.37 -24.44
CA HIS A 10 -15.78 31.15 -25.28
C HIS A 10 -16.15 29.67 -25.48
N TRP A 11 -15.32 28.73 -25.01
CA TRP A 11 -15.52 27.29 -25.16
C TRP A 11 -15.97 26.61 -23.86
N GLN A 12 -16.57 27.36 -22.94
CA GLN A 12 -17.27 26.76 -21.80
C GLN A 12 -18.57 26.12 -22.29
N TRP A 13 -18.58 24.79 -22.36
CA TRP A 13 -19.79 24.01 -22.60
C TRP A 13 -20.86 24.39 -21.57
N GLN A 14 -22.05 24.79 -22.03
CA GLN A 14 -23.18 25.16 -21.17
C GLN A 14 -23.76 24.00 -20.36
N TYR A 15 -23.29 22.77 -20.58
CA TYR A 15 -23.71 21.56 -19.89
C TYR A 15 -22.52 20.88 -19.23
N GLN A 16 -22.53 20.78 -17.91
CA GLN A 16 -21.60 19.91 -17.18
C GLN A 16 -22.08 18.46 -17.31
N ILE A 17 -21.40 17.68 -18.16
CA ILE A 17 -21.58 16.22 -18.15
C ILE A 17 -20.86 15.70 -16.91
N SER A 18 -21.57 14.99 -16.02
CA SER A 18 -20.93 14.47 -14.81
C SER A 18 -19.80 13.50 -15.19
N THR A 19 -18.71 13.51 -14.43
CA THR A 19 -17.60 12.57 -14.57
C THR A 19 -18.11 11.13 -14.56
N THR A 20 -19.12 10.85 -13.73
CA THR A 20 -19.83 9.56 -13.68
C THR A 20 -20.44 9.19 -15.03
N PHE A 21 -21.15 10.11 -15.70
CA PHE A 21 -21.75 9.81 -17.00
C PHE A 21 -20.70 9.61 -18.12
N ILE A 22 -19.63 10.41 -18.14
CA ILE A 22 -18.52 10.21 -19.09
C ILE A 22 -17.87 8.85 -18.87
N LEU A 23 -17.50 8.53 -17.63
CA LEU A 23 -16.75 7.31 -17.29
C LEU A 23 -17.59 6.04 -17.40
N PHE A 24 -18.88 6.08 -17.08
CA PHE A 24 -19.73 4.87 -17.00
C PHE A 24 -20.69 4.69 -18.17
N VAL A 25 -20.90 5.72 -19.00
CA VAL A 25 -21.78 5.62 -20.17
C VAL A 25 -21.03 5.89 -21.46
N ILE A 26 -20.37 7.05 -21.58
CA ILE A 26 -19.74 7.47 -22.84
C ILE A 26 -18.50 6.63 -23.15
N ILE A 27 -17.54 6.55 -22.22
CA ILE A 27 -16.30 5.79 -22.43
C ILE A 27 -16.57 4.30 -22.64
N PRO A 28 -17.43 3.60 -21.87
CA PRO A 28 -17.72 2.19 -22.11
C PRO A 28 -18.41 1.94 -23.45
N ALA A 29 -19.30 2.84 -23.88
CA ALA A 29 -19.92 2.75 -25.20
C ALA A 29 -18.88 2.93 -26.31
N LEU A 30 -18.00 3.93 -26.20
CA LEU A 30 -16.90 4.15 -27.15
C LEU A 30 -15.90 2.99 -27.15
N TYR A 31 -15.57 2.45 -25.98
CA TYR A 31 -14.70 1.29 -25.84
C TYR A 31 -15.34 0.02 -26.41
N TYR A 32 -16.63 -0.19 -26.20
CA TYR A 32 -17.38 -1.29 -26.82
C TYR A 32 -17.38 -1.17 -28.34
N ILE A 33 -17.67 0.02 -28.88
CA ILE A 33 -17.65 0.27 -30.32
C ILE A 33 -16.25 0.07 -30.88
N TYR A 34 -15.22 0.62 -30.22
CA TYR A 34 -13.82 0.45 -30.58
C TYR A 34 -13.42 -1.02 -30.59
N SER A 35 -13.70 -1.74 -29.49
CA SER A 35 -13.41 -3.16 -29.31
C SER A 35 -14.11 -4.05 -30.32
N LYS A 36 -15.38 -3.74 -30.65
CA LYS A 36 -16.22 -4.57 -31.51
C LYS A 36 -16.02 -4.29 -33.00
N TYR A 37 -15.67 -3.06 -33.38
CA TYR A 37 -15.71 -2.63 -34.79
C TYR A 37 -14.41 -1.98 -35.30
N ILE A 38 -13.49 -1.53 -34.45
CA ILE A 38 -12.31 -0.75 -34.88
C ILE A 38 -10.99 -1.51 -34.69
N THR A 39 -10.80 -2.23 -33.58
CA THR A 39 -9.53 -2.94 -33.34
C THR A 39 -9.48 -4.28 -34.10
N SER A 40 -8.38 -4.52 -34.82
CA SER A 40 -7.93 -5.83 -35.31
C SER A 40 -7.00 -6.55 -34.30
N SER A 41 -6.92 -6.05 -33.06
CA SER A 41 -6.10 -6.65 -32.02
C SER A 41 -6.57 -8.09 -31.80
N PRO A 42 -5.68 -9.10 -31.86
CA PRO A 42 -6.08 -10.47 -31.59
C PRO A 42 -6.78 -10.47 -30.24
N ASN A 43 -8.00 -11.02 -30.20
CA ASN A 43 -8.78 -11.20 -28.97
C ASN A 43 -7.84 -11.33 -27.77
N GLY A 44 -7.88 -10.39 -26.81
CA GLY A 44 -7.04 -10.45 -25.59
C GLY A 44 -7.23 -11.74 -24.76
N TYR A 45 -8.11 -12.64 -25.21
CA TYR A 45 -8.15 -14.06 -24.92
C TYR A 45 -6.86 -14.79 -25.35
N ASN A 46 -5.79 -14.58 -24.60
CA ASN A 46 -4.78 -15.62 -24.48
C ASN A 46 -5.39 -16.79 -23.69
N LYS A 47 -5.87 -17.83 -24.38
CA LYS A 47 -6.47 -19.03 -23.76
C LYS A 47 -5.59 -19.64 -22.66
N LEU A 48 -4.27 -19.49 -22.76
CA LEU A 48 -3.33 -20.01 -21.76
C LEU A 48 -3.44 -19.27 -20.42
N GLU A 49 -3.79 -17.98 -20.46
CA GLU A 49 -3.93 -17.12 -19.27
C GLU A 49 -5.39 -16.90 -18.86
N SER A 50 -6.35 -17.53 -19.55
CA SER A 50 -7.77 -17.38 -19.23
C SER A 50 -8.04 -17.83 -17.78
N PRO A 51 -8.78 -17.01 -17.01
CA PRO A 51 -9.11 -17.34 -15.64
C PRO A 51 -10.01 -18.58 -15.60
N ILE A 52 -9.81 -19.43 -14.60
CA ILE A 52 -10.70 -20.55 -14.33
C ILE A 52 -11.82 -20.11 -13.39
N LYS A 53 -12.94 -20.84 -13.40
CA LYS A 53 -14.02 -20.61 -12.44
C LYS A 53 -13.61 -21.22 -11.09
N LEU A 54 -13.72 -20.42 -10.03
CA LEU A 54 -13.51 -20.89 -8.66
C LEU A 54 -14.85 -20.94 -7.92
N THR A 55 -14.99 -21.96 -7.08
CA THR A 55 -16.10 -22.07 -6.13
C THR A 55 -15.48 -22.25 -4.76
N VAL A 56 -15.73 -21.30 -3.86
CA VAL A 56 -15.30 -21.33 -2.47
C VAL A 56 -16.55 -21.19 -1.62
N THR A 57 -16.69 -22.06 -0.60
CA THR A 57 -17.85 -22.04 0.30
C THR A 57 -17.86 -20.73 1.07
N ILE A 58 -18.98 -20.01 1.03
CA ILE A 58 -19.18 -18.79 1.81
C ILE A 58 -19.57 -19.18 3.25
N PRO A 59 -18.96 -18.61 4.30
CA PRO A 59 -19.32 -18.90 5.68
C PRO A 59 -20.78 -18.53 5.96
N ASP A 60 -21.43 -19.25 6.87
CA ASP A 60 -22.83 -19.00 7.20
C ASP A 60 -23.04 -17.63 7.87
N GLU A 61 -22.05 -17.17 8.62
CA GLU A 61 -22.04 -15.87 9.32
C GLU A 61 -21.97 -14.67 8.35
N ALA A 62 -21.48 -14.93 7.14
CA ALA A 62 -21.45 -13.96 6.06
C ALA A 62 -22.78 -13.89 5.30
N ARG A 63 -23.74 -14.79 5.52
CA ARG A 63 -25.03 -14.75 4.80
C ARG A 63 -25.90 -13.58 5.26
N PRO A 64 -26.76 -13.04 4.38
CA PRO A 64 -27.79 -12.07 4.78
C PRO A 64 -28.66 -12.61 5.91
N ASN A 65 -29.02 -11.73 6.85
CA ASN A 65 -29.94 -12.03 7.95
C ASN A 65 -29.48 -13.17 8.88
N TRP A 66 -28.17 -13.41 8.98
CA TRP A 66 -27.62 -14.41 9.88
C TRP A 66 -27.90 -14.03 11.35
N LYS A 67 -28.56 -14.94 12.08
CA LYS A 67 -29.00 -14.74 13.47
C LYS A 67 -28.00 -15.32 14.47
N GLY A 68 -26.76 -14.87 14.41
CA GLY A 68 -25.70 -15.25 15.36
C GLY A 68 -25.99 -14.81 16.79
N LYS A 69 -25.50 -15.58 17.78
CA LYS A 69 -25.52 -15.21 19.20
C LYS A 69 -24.74 -13.93 19.40
N ARG A 70 -25.24 -13.02 20.24
CA ARG A 70 -24.54 -11.79 20.64
C ARG A 70 -23.87 -11.96 22.00
N LEU A 71 -22.70 -11.36 22.16
CA LEU A 71 -21.92 -11.36 23.39
C LEU A 71 -22.33 -10.18 24.28
N TYR A 72 -22.37 -10.42 25.60
CA TYR A 72 -22.75 -9.44 26.63
C TYR A 72 -21.80 -9.55 27.84
N PRO A 73 -21.56 -8.46 28.60
CA PRO A 73 -22.01 -7.09 28.34
C PRO A 73 -21.12 -6.33 27.33
N LYS A 74 -19.85 -6.71 27.19
CA LYS A 74 -18.90 -6.12 26.24
C LYS A 74 -18.09 -7.25 25.56
N PRO A 75 -18.12 -7.36 24.22
CA PRO A 75 -17.29 -8.32 23.51
C PRO A 75 -15.79 -8.06 23.72
N SER A 76 -14.98 -9.12 23.77
CA SER A 76 -13.53 -9.07 23.85
C SER A 76 -12.92 -10.20 23.02
N ILE A 77 -11.73 -9.95 22.47
CA ILE A 77 -10.92 -10.96 21.77
C ILE A 77 -10.27 -11.96 22.74
N ILE A 78 -10.14 -11.60 24.02
CA ILE A 78 -9.53 -12.44 25.05
C ILE A 78 -10.59 -13.42 25.58
N VAL A 79 -10.26 -14.71 25.59
CA VAL A 79 -11.07 -15.73 26.25
C VAL A 79 -10.54 -15.93 27.67
N GLU A 80 -11.41 -15.73 28.67
CA GLU A 80 -11.03 -15.87 30.08
C GLU A 80 -10.46 -17.27 30.37
N ASN A 81 -9.30 -17.30 31.05
CA ASN A 81 -8.57 -18.52 31.40
C ASN A 81 -8.04 -19.35 30.21
N GLU A 82 -8.09 -18.84 28.98
CA GLU A 82 -7.63 -19.53 27.78
C GLU A 82 -6.68 -18.63 26.95
N PRO A 83 -5.43 -18.41 27.41
CA PRO A 83 -4.51 -17.42 26.83
C PRO A 83 -4.05 -17.75 25.41
N THR A 84 -4.24 -19.00 24.97
CA THR A 84 -3.92 -19.45 23.61
C THR A 84 -5.10 -19.36 22.66
N LYS A 85 -6.21 -18.72 23.07
CA LYS A 85 -7.41 -18.61 22.26
C LYS A 85 -7.82 -17.16 21.99
N ILE A 86 -8.20 -16.91 20.75
CA ILE A 86 -8.74 -15.64 20.25
C ILE A 86 -10.22 -15.82 19.96
N ARG A 87 -11.06 -14.95 20.50
CA ARG A 87 -12.47 -14.87 20.14
C ARG A 87 -12.69 -13.89 18.99
N GLY A 88 -13.24 -14.36 17.87
CA GLY A 88 -13.75 -13.49 16.81
C GLY A 88 -15.14 -12.98 17.19
N TYR A 89 -15.43 -11.70 16.94
CA TYR A 89 -16.77 -11.14 17.11
C TYR A 89 -16.97 -9.97 16.16
N CYS A 90 -18.23 -9.67 15.82
CA CYS A 90 -18.56 -8.52 15.00
C CYS A 90 -18.52 -7.21 15.82
N PRO A 91 -17.65 -6.24 15.51
CA PRO A 91 -17.54 -5.00 16.29
C PRO A 91 -18.79 -4.13 16.26
N ALA A 92 -19.58 -4.19 15.19
CA ALA A 92 -20.78 -3.36 15.05
C ALA A 92 -22.01 -3.96 15.73
N THR A 93 -22.10 -5.29 15.83
CA THR A 93 -23.31 -5.99 16.32
C THR A 93 -23.04 -6.92 17.50
N GLY A 94 -21.79 -7.06 17.94
CA GLY A 94 -21.35 -7.99 18.99
C GLY A 94 -21.68 -9.46 18.75
N GLN A 95 -21.99 -9.86 17.52
CA GLN A 95 -22.24 -11.27 17.18
C GLN A 95 -20.96 -12.09 17.30
N ASP A 96 -21.05 -13.26 17.91
CA ASP A 96 -19.94 -14.20 18.13
C ASP A 96 -19.57 -14.91 16.82
N LEU A 97 -18.31 -14.79 16.39
CA LEU A 97 -17.78 -15.41 15.16
C LEU A 97 -16.95 -16.66 15.47
N GLY A 98 -16.89 -17.08 16.73
CA GLY A 98 -16.22 -18.31 17.15
C GLY A 98 -14.91 -18.06 17.90
N ILE A 99 -14.24 -19.16 18.25
CA ILE A 99 -13.00 -19.15 19.02
C ILE A 99 -11.93 -19.90 18.23
N TYR A 100 -10.73 -19.33 18.19
CA TYR A 100 -9.60 -19.79 17.39
C TYR A 100 -8.37 -20.00 18.25
N GLU A 101 -7.72 -21.15 18.08
CA GLU A 101 -6.44 -21.44 18.73
C GLU A 101 -5.33 -20.63 18.04
N THR A 102 -4.53 -19.90 18.81
CA THR A 102 -3.37 -19.16 18.29
C THR A 102 -2.37 -20.10 17.64
N THR A 103 -1.64 -19.59 16.64
CA THR A 103 -0.53 -20.30 16.03
C THR A 103 0.62 -20.42 17.04
N SER A 104 0.93 -21.64 17.47
CA SER A 104 2.07 -21.93 18.33
C SER A 104 3.40 -21.76 17.58
N ARG A 105 4.51 -21.58 18.31
CA ARG A 105 5.85 -21.44 17.72
C ARG A 105 6.24 -22.61 16.81
N SER A 106 5.95 -23.85 17.22
CA SER A 106 6.19 -25.03 16.40
C SER A 106 5.37 -25.05 15.11
N GLN A 107 4.14 -24.54 15.14
CA GLN A 107 3.33 -24.39 13.93
C GLN A 107 3.87 -23.29 13.02
N MET A 108 4.39 -22.19 13.58
CA MET A 108 5.07 -21.15 12.79
C MET A 108 6.26 -21.73 12.01
N ASP A 109 7.10 -22.53 12.69
CA ASP A 109 8.24 -23.21 12.07
C ASP A 109 7.79 -24.12 10.91
N GLU A 110 6.74 -24.92 11.16
CA GLU A 110 6.17 -25.84 10.16
C GLU A 110 5.61 -25.09 8.94
N MET A 111 4.85 -24.01 9.16
CA MET A 111 4.28 -23.20 8.10
C MET A 111 5.35 -22.54 7.24
N ILE A 112 6.39 -21.99 7.86
CA ILE A 112 7.52 -21.37 7.15
C ILE A 112 8.29 -22.45 6.35
N ALA A 113 8.50 -23.64 6.92
CA ALA A 113 9.14 -24.75 6.22
C ALA A 113 8.31 -25.25 5.01
N LYS A 114 6.99 -25.35 5.16
CA LYS A 114 6.05 -25.69 4.06
C LYS A 114 6.10 -24.65 2.94
N ALA A 115 6.04 -23.36 3.30
CA ALA A 115 6.16 -22.25 2.36
C ALA A 115 7.50 -22.31 1.61
N ALA A 116 8.61 -22.52 2.31
CA ALA A 116 9.94 -22.65 1.72
C ALA A 116 10.04 -23.82 0.73
N LYS A 117 9.41 -24.96 1.05
CA LYS A 117 9.38 -26.13 0.17
C LYS A 117 8.61 -25.84 -1.12
N ALA A 118 7.41 -25.27 -1.01
CA ALA A 118 6.58 -24.90 -2.15
C ALA A 118 7.26 -23.85 -3.05
N GLN A 119 7.92 -22.87 -2.43
CA GLN A 119 8.59 -21.75 -3.12
C GLN A 119 9.68 -22.20 -4.11
N LYS A 120 10.41 -23.28 -3.80
CA LYS A 120 11.49 -23.80 -4.67
C LYS A 120 10.99 -24.18 -6.06
N HIS A 121 9.76 -24.68 -6.16
CA HIS A 121 9.13 -24.96 -7.45
C HIS A 121 8.52 -23.68 -8.05
N TRP A 122 7.84 -22.89 -7.23
CA TRP A 122 7.13 -21.69 -7.68
C TRP A 122 8.03 -20.60 -8.27
N SER A 123 9.24 -20.40 -7.73
CA SER A 123 10.22 -19.44 -8.25
C SER A 123 10.59 -19.67 -9.71
N LYS A 124 10.46 -20.92 -10.20
CA LYS A 124 10.75 -21.32 -11.59
C LYS A 124 9.52 -21.25 -12.51
N SER A 125 8.36 -20.88 -11.98
CA SER A 125 7.12 -20.74 -12.77
C SER A 125 7.22 -19.61 -13.79
N SER A 126 6.51 -19.75 -14.91
CA SER A 126 6.44 -18.71 -15.94
C SER A 126 5.51 -17.56 -15.53
N PHE A 127 5.77 -16.35 -16.03
CA PHE A 127 4.87 -15.21 -15.83
C PHE A 127 3.46 -15.45 -16.36
N THR A 128 3.30 -16.30 -17.39
CA THR A 128 1.99 -16.74 -17.89
C THR A 128 1.17 -17.44 -16.80
N LEU A 129 1.77 -18.38 -16.06
CA LEU A 129 1.08 -19.07 -14.96
C LEU A 129 0.76 -18.11 -13.81
N ARG A 130 1.70 -17.23 -13.45
CA ARG A 130 1.49 -16.22 -12.40
C ARG A 130 0.36 -15.26 -12.76
N ARG A 131 0.30 -14.77 -14.00
CA ARG A 131 -0.82 -13.95 -14.50
C ARG A 131 -2.14 -14.72 -14.50
N LYS A 132 -2.14 -15.99 -14.90
CA LYS A 132 -3.37 -16.82 -14.89
C LYS A 132 -3.95 -16.93 -13.48
N LEU A 133 -3.09 -17.13 -12.47
CA LEU A 133 -3.50 -17.14 -11.07
C LEU A 133 -4.13 -15.80 -10.65
N LEU A 134 -3.45 -14.68 -10.93
CA LEU A 134 -3.98 -13.36 -10.58
C LEU A 134 -5.28 -13.03 -11.32
N LYS A 135 -5.39 -13.36 -12.62
CA LYS A 135 -6.64 -13.21 -13.40
C LYS A 135 -7.78 -14.05 -12.81
N THR A 136 -7.47 -15.24 -12.32
CA THR A 136 -8.43 -16.14 -11.66
C THR A 136 -8.94 -15.52 -10.35
N LEU A 137 -8.04 -14.97 -9.53
CA LEU A 137 -8.41 -14.24 -8.31
C LEU A 137 -9.24 -12.99 -8.64
N ALA A 138 -8.81 -12.17 -9.60
CA ALA A 138 -9.53 -10.96 -10.02
C ALA A 138 -10.96 -11.28 -10.47
N ARG A 139 -11.13 -12.32 -11.30
CA ARG A 139 -12.45 -12.79 -11.72
C ARG A 139 -13.30 -13.24 -10.54
N TYR A 140 -12.75 -14.05 -9.63
CA TYR A 140 -13.49 -14.52 -8.47
C TYR A 140 -13.94 -13.35 -7.57
N ILE A 141 -13.05 -12.37 -7.34
CA ILE A 141 -13.36 -11.18 -6.56
C ILE A 141 -14.52 -10.40 -7.21
N LEU A 142 -14.47 -10.17 -8.53
CA LEU A 142 -15.54 -9.50 -9.28
C LEU A 142 -16.89 -10.25 -9.17
N GLU A 143 -16.88 -11.57 -9.26
CA GLU A 143 -18.09 -12.39 -9.20
C GLU A 143 -18.65 -12.53 -7.76
N ASN A 144 -17.86 -12.23 -6.72
CA ASN A 144 -18.21 -12.45 -5.32
C ASN A 144 -18.05 -11.20 -4.43
N GLN A 145 -18.06 -9.99 -5.01
CA GLN A 145 -17.78 -8.74 -4.30
C GLN A 145 -18.68 -8.54 -3.08
N GLU A 146 -19.97 -8.86 -3.20
CA GLU A 146 -20.91 -8.71 -2.08
C GLU A 146 -20.54 -9.62 -0.90
N ASN A 147 -20.19 -10.88 -1.16
CA ASN A 147 -19.79 -11.82 -0.11
C ASN A 147 -18.48 -11.38 0.56
N ILE A 148 -17.49 -10.93 -0.23
CA ILE A 148 -16.22 -10.42 0.29
C ILE A 148 -16.45 -9.18 1.16
N ALA A 149 -17.29 -8.24 0.70
CA ALA A 149 -17.65 -7.06 1.46
C ALA A 149 -18.32 -7.44 2.78
N ARG A 150 -19.30 -8.36 2.77
CA ARG A 150 -19.98 -8.83 3.98
C ARG A 150 -19.02 -9.47 4.98
N ILE A 151 -18.07 -10.29 4.51
CA ILE A 151 -17.03 -10.89 5.35
C ILE A 151 -16.15 -9.80 5.97
N ALA A 152 -15.64 -8.86 5.17
CA ALA A 152 -14.84 -7.76 5.70
C ALA A 152 -15.62 -6.91 6.72
N CYS A 153 -16.87 -6.55 6.42
CA CYS A 153 -17.76 -5.80 7.30
C CYS A 153 -18.02 -6.51 8.62
N ARG A 154 -18.32 -7.82 8.59
CA ARG A 154 -18.68 -8.58 9.79
C ARG A 154 -17.54 -8.55 10.80
N ASP A 155 -16.30 -8.68 10.35
CA ASP A 155 -15.14 -8.78 11.25
C ASP A 155 -14.53 -7.44 11.64
N SER A 156 -14.79 -6.36 10.87
CA SER A 156 -14.17 -5.05 11.10
C SER A 156 -15.12 -3.93 11.53
N GLY A 157 -16.43 -4.12 11.39
CA GLY A 157 -17.45 -3.14 11.75
C GLY A 157 -17.71 -2.05 10.72
N LYS A 158 -16.94 -2.00 9.61
CA LYS A 158 -17.15 -1.03 8.52
C LYS A 158 -18.43 -1.28 7.73
N THR A 159 -18.89 -0.26 7.00
CA THR A 159 -20.02 -0.38 6.08
C THR A 159 -19.64 -1.17 4.82
N LYS A 160 -20.62 -1.75 4.11
CA LYS A 160 -20.35 -2.46 2.84
C LYS A 160 -19.83 -1.52 1.77
N LEU A 161 -20.28 -0.26 1.77
CA LEU A 161 -19.77 0.75 0.85
C LEU A 161 -18.28 1.01 1.10
N ASP A 162 -17.88 1.19 2.35
CA ASP A 162 -16.48 1.38 2.72
C ASP A 162 -15.64 0.13 2.41
N ALA A 163 -16.20 -1.07 2.59
CA ALA A 163 -15.55 -2.30 2.17
C ALA A 163 -15.37 -2.36 0.64
N SER A 164 -16.39 -1.99 -0.14
CA SER A 164 -16.29 -1.96 -1.60
C SER A 164 -15.18 -1.02 -2.07
N MET A 165 -15.12 0.20 -1.52
CA MET A 165 -14.15 1.22 -1.90
C MET A 165 -12.74 0.91 -1.36
N GLY A 166 -12.61 0.61 -0.06
CA GLY A 166 -11.32 0.45 0.61
C GLY A 166 -10.73 -0.96 0.60
N GLU A 167 -11.52 -1.99 0.30
CA GLU A 167 -11.04 -3.39 0.26
C GLU A 167 -10.98 -3.92 -1.16
N ILE A 168 -12.10 -3.84 -1.88
CA ILE A 168 -12.30 -4.55 -3.14
C ILE A 168 -11.68 -3.75 -4.29
N MET A 169 -12.05 -2.49 -4.43
CA MET A 169 -11.59 -1.63 -5.54
C MET A 169 -10.06 -1.55 -5.56
N VAL A 170 -9.42 -1.21 -4.43
CA VAL A 170 -7.96 -1.14 -4.33
C VAL A 170 -7.25 -2.46 -4.61
N THR A 171 -7.84 -3.59 -4.24
CA THR A 171 -7.27 -4.92 -4.49
C THR A 171 -7.37 -5.30 -5.97
N LEU A 172 -8.50 -4.96 -6.60
CA LEU A 172 -8.68 -5.12 -8.05
C LEU A 172 -7.73 -4.23 -8.84
N GLU A 173 -7.54 -2.97 -8.43
CA GLU A 173 -6.58 -2.06 -9.06
C GLU A 173 -5.15 -2.62 -8.99
N LYS A 174 -4.74 -3.14 -7.83
CA LYS A 174 -3.43 -3.80 -7.68
C LYS A 174 -3.29 -5.03 -8.58
N LEU A 175 -4.32 -5.88 -8.65
CA LEU A 175 -4.35 -7.03 -9.54
C LEU A 175 -4.21 -6.60 -11.00
N ASN A 176 -5.02 -5.64 -11.44
CA ASN A 176 -5.02 -5.12 -12.80
C ASN A 176 -3.64 -4.60 -13.19
N TRP A 177 -3.05 -3.78 -12.34
CA TRP A 177 -1.73 -3.21 -12.60
C TRP A 177 -0.64 -4.28 -12.67
N ILE A 178 -0.57 -5.21 -11.71
CA ILE A 178 0.44 -6.28 -11.70
C ILE A 178 0.27 -7.21 -12.91
N ILE A 179 -0.96 -7.56 -13.28
CA ILE A 179 -1.24 -8.40 -14.47
C ILE A 179 -0.72 -7.72 -15.74
N ALA A 180 -0.90 -6.41 -15.87
CA ALA A 180 -0.51 -5.64 -17.06
C ALA A 180 1.00 -5.31 -17.10
N HIS A 181 1.60 -4.96 -15.97
CA HIS A 181 2.92 -4.33 -15.91
C HIS A 181 3.98 -5.13 -15.14
N GLY A 182 3.58 -6.12 -14.36
CA GLY A 182 4.49 -6.83 -13.45
C GLY A 182 5.63 -7.54 -14.18
N GLU A 183 5.36 -8.24 -15.29
CA GLU A 183 6.44 -8.92 -16.04
C GLU A 183 7.44 -7.90 -16.60
N LYS A 184 6.95 -6.78 -17.15
CA LYS A 184 7.82 -5.69 -17.64
C LYS A 184 8.71 -5.16 -16.53
N THR A 185 8.16 -4.97 -15.33
CA THR A 185 8.87 -4.51 -14.13
C THR A 185 10.01 -5.45 -13.74
N LEU A 186 9.78 -6.76 -13.83
CA LEU A 186 10.73 -7.80 -13.40
C LEU A 186 11.71 -8.24 -14.50
N LYS A 187 11.69 -7.61 -15.68
CA LYS A 187 12.68 -7.88 -16.74
C LYS A 187 14.08 -7.42 -16.31
N PRO A 188 15.15 -8.11 -16.78
CA PRO A 188 16.50 -7.64 -16.56
C PRO A 188 16.68 -6.18 -16.99
N SER A 189 17.14 -5.34 -16.06
CA SER A 189 17.38 -3.92 -16.29
C SER A 189 18.81 -3.72 -16.76
N GLN A 190 18.99 -3.37 -18.04
CA GLN A 190 20.31 -2.99 -18.55
C GLN A 190 20.76 -1.69 -17.87
N ARG A 191 22.00 -1.66 -17.38
CA ARG A 191 22.57 -0.49 -16.70
C ARG A 191 23.74 0.06 -17.52
N PRO A 192 23.48 0.76 -18.64
CA PRO A 192 24.53 1.47 -19.34
C PRO A 192 25.08 2.56 -18.41
N GLY A 193 26.40 2.62 -18.27
CA GLY A 193 27.08 3.64 -17.47
C GLY A 193 28.32 4.15 -18.20
N PRO A 194 28.89 5.30 -17.76
CA PRO A 194 30.15 5.83 -18.27
C PRO A 194 31.29 4.91 -17.83
N SER A 195 31.35 3.74 -18.42
CA SER A 195 32.53 2.90 -18.41
C SER A 195 33.55 3.56 -19.34
N ASN A 196 34.83 3.50 -18.98
CA ASN A 196 35.85 3.92 -19.92
C ASN A 196 35.70 3.12 -21.23
N PHE A 197 36.18 3.68 -22.34
CA PHE A 197 35.99 3.11 -23.68
C PHE A 197 36.28 1.59 -23.73
N LEU A 198 37.33 1.13 -23.03
CA LEU A 198 37.73 -0.28 -22.97
C LEU A 198 36.68 -1.17 -22.27
N LEU A 199 36.26 -0.79 -21.05
CA LEU A 199 35.26 -1.53 -20.28
C LEU A 199 33.89 -1.50 -20.95
N GLY A 200 33.46 -0.34 -21.45
CA GLY A 200 32.16 -0.18 -22.12
C GLY A 200 32.09 -0.87 -23.46
N PHE A 201 33.23 -1.03 -24.14
CA PHE A 201 33.32 -1.80 -25.36
C PHE A 201 33.16 -3.30 -25.09
N LEU A 202 33.85 -3.85 -24.08
CA LEU A 202 33.94 -5.30 -23.85
C LEU A 202 32.85 -5.88 -22.95
N LYS A 203 32.30 -5.11 -22.01
CA LYS A 203 31.38 -5.62 -20.99
C LYS A 203 29.92 -5.25 -21.25
N ASN A 204 29.02 -6.13 -20.82
CA ASN A 204 27.61 -5.84 -20.59
C ASN A 204 27.29 -5.95 -19.10
N ALA A 205 26.45 -5.06 -18.59
CA ALA A 205 26.03 -5.03 -17.19
C ALA A 205 24.50 -4.91 -17.09
N GLU A 206 23.91 -5.77 -16.29
CA GLU A 206 22.47 -5.79 -16.06
C GLU A 206 22.15 -6.12 -14.59
N VAL A 207 20.95 -5.73 -14.17
CA VAL A 207 20.35 -6.15 -12.90
C VAL A 207 19.28 -7.18 -13.20
N ARG A 208 19.34 -8.33 -12.55
CA ARG A 208 18.28 -9.35 -12.57
C ARG A 208 17.54 -9.35 -11.24
N TYR A 209 16.22 -9.47 -11.29
CA TYR A 209 15.38 -9.50 -10.10
C TYR A 209 15.00 -10.95 -9.78
N GLU A 210 15.49 -11.46 -8.65
CA GLU A 210 15.22 -12.82 -8.19
C GLU A 210 14.30 -12.79 -6.97
N PRO A 211 13.32 -13.70 -6.83
CA PRO A 211 12.51 -13.76 -5.63
C PRO A 211 13.38 -13.94 -4.38
N MET A 212 13.01 -13.27 -3.30
CA MET A 212 13.69 -13.35 -2.01
C MET A 212 13.59 -14.72 -1.33
N GLY A 213 12.53 -15.48 -1.58
CA GLY A 213 12.27 -16.77 -0.92
C GLY A 213 10.93 -16.77 -0.21
N VAL A 214 10.95 -16.97 1.11
CA VAL A 214 9.76 -16.86 1.96
C VAL A 214 9.70 -15.44 2.53
N VAL A 215 8.69 -14.68 2.13
CA VAL A 215 8.45 -13.34 2.64
C VAL A 215 7.30 -13.37 3.66
N SER A 216 7.22 -12.37 4.52
CA SER A 216 6.10 -12.22 5.44
C SER A 216 5.44 -10.86 5.31
N ALA A 217 4.14 -10.83 5.58
CA ALA A 217 3.40 -9.60 5.82
C ALA A 217 2.74 -9.67 7.20
N ILE A 218 3.02 -8.70 8.07
CA ILE A 218 2.37 -8.51 9.35
C ILE A 218 1.39 -7.35 9.17
N VAL A 219 0.10 -7.63 9.22
CA VAL A 219 -0.94 -6.74 8.67
C VAL A 219 -1.98 -6.33 9.71
N SER A 220 -2.41 -5.06 9.63
CA SER A 220 -3.42 -4.47 10.50
C SER A 220 -4.85 -4.90 10.16
N TRP A 221 -5.78 -4.60 11.06
CA TRP A 221 -7.20 -5.00 11.03
C TRP A 221 -8.14 -4.02 10.32
N ASN A 222 -7.67 -2.86 9.89
CA ASN A 222 -8.57 -1.80 9.40
C ASN A 222 -9.12 -2.10 8.00
N TYR A 223 -8.29 -2.67 7.12
CA TYR A 223 -8.72 -3.19 5.82
C TYR A 223 -8.29 -4.66 5.67
N PRO A 224 -8.92 -5.62 6.40
CA PRO A 224 -8.47 -6.99 6.51
C PRO A 224 -8.33 -7.73 5.18
N PHE A 225 -9.15 -7.41 4.18
CA PHE A 225 -9.05 -8.06 2.88
C PHE A 225 -7.90 -7.46 2.08
N HIS A 226 -7.85 -6.13 1.92
CA HIS A 226 -6.82 -5.45 1.14
C HIS A 226 -5.43 -5.65 1.74
N ASN A 227 -5.29 -5.45 3.06
CA ASN A 227 -4.00 -5.55 3.73
C ASN A 227 -3.43 -6.98 3.67
N LEU A 228 -4.30 -7.99 3.62
CA LEU A 228 -3.91 -9.40 3.47
C LEU A 228 -3.62 -9.74 2.00
N MET A 229 -4.52 -9.39 1.09
CA MET A 229 -4.41 -9.73 -0.33
C MET A 229 -3.28 -8.99 -1.04
N GLY A 230 -3.08 -7.71 -0.71
CA GLY A 230 -2.10 -6.86 -1.37
C GLY A 230 -0.68 -7.45 -1.35
N PRO A 231 -0.15 -7.86 -0.18
CA PRO A 231 1.13 -8.56 -0.07
C PRO A 231 1.12 -9.95 -0.73
N ILE A 232 0.04 -10.73 -0.62
CA ILE A 232 -0.08 -12.06 -1.24
C ILE A 232 0.07 -11.96 -2.77
N ILE A 233 -0.65 -11.01 -3.39
CA ILE A 233 -0.62 -10.79 -4.84
C ILE A 233 0.81 -10.46 -5.29
N ALA A 234 1.49 -9.54 -4.60
CA ALA A 234 2.84 -9.12 -4.95
C ALA A 234 3.87 -10.24 -4.75
N ALA A 235 3.78 -10.99 -3.64
CA ALA A 235 4.67 -12.11 -3.34
C ALA A 235 4.54 -13.25 -4.36
N LEU A 236 3.30 -13.68 -4.66
CA LEU A 236 3.07 -14.74 -5.63
C LEU A 236 3.53 -14.34 -7.03
N PHE A 237 3.32 -13.09 -7.45
CA PHE A 237 3.75 -12.63 -8.76
C PHE A 237 5.28 -12.57 -8.91
N THR A 238 5.98 -12.14 -7.86
CA THR A 238 7.45 -12.08 -7.83
C THR A 238 8.10 -13.46 -7.74
N GLY A 239 7.35 -14.50 -7.36
CA GLY A 239 7.84 -15.88 -7.25
C GLY A 239 8.24 -16.27 -5.83
N ASN A 240 7.80 -15.49 -4.84
CA ASN A 240 7.97 -15.76 -3.42
C ASN A 240 6.82 -16.65 -2.91
N ALA A 241 7.07 -17.35 -1.80
CA ALA A 241 6.00 -17.82 -0.92
C ALA A 241 5.80 -16.80 0.20
N ILE A 242 4.63 -16.80 0.83
CA ILE A 242 4.27 -15.82 1.84
C ILE A 242 3.62 -16.46 3.07
N VAL A 243 4.05 -16.01 4.25
CA VAL A 243 3.36 -16.25 5.53
C VAL A 243 2.82 -14.93 6.04
N VAL A 244 1.50 -14.76 6.02
CA VAL A 244 0.85 -13.53 6.49
C VAL A 244 0.47 -13.71 7.96
N LYS A 245 0.88 -12.78 8.82
CA LYS A 245 0.37 -12.67 10.19
C LYS A 245 -0.71 -11.59 10.25
N CYS A 246 -1.97 -11.99 10.42
CA CYS A 246 -3.06 -11.04 10.57
C CYS A 246 -3.20 -10.55 12.02
N SER A 247 -3.96 -9.47 12.20
CA SER A 247 -4.39 -9.01 13.52
C SER A 247 -5.37 -10.01 14.15
N GLU A 248 -5.22 -10.22 15.45
CA GLU A 248 -6.12 -10.99 16.30
C GLU A 248 -7.58 -10.50 16.28
N ASN A 249 -7.81 -9.26 15.86
CA ASN A 249 -9.16 -8.69 15.75
C ASN A 249 -9.95 -9.15 14.51
N VAL A 250 -9.28 -9.75 13.51
CA VAL A 250 -9.89 -10.08 12.20
C VAL A 250 -9.57 -11.51 11.74
N VAL A 251 -9.44 -12.42 12.70
CA VAL A 251 -9.02 -13.82 12.45
C VAL A 251 -10.08 -14.61 11.66
N TRP A 252 -11.37 -14.34 11.86
CA TRP A 252 -12.46 -15.05 11.19
C TRP A 252 -12.45 -14.77 9.68
N SER A 253 -12.38 -13.50 9.28
CA SER A 253 -12.33 -13.09 7.88
C SER A 253 -11.02 -13.50 7.19
N SER A 254 -9.90 -13.33 7.88
CA SER A 254 -8.56 -13.64 7.33
C SER A 254 -8.42 -15.11 6.91
N GLN A 255 -8.97 -16.05 7.70
CA GLN A 255 -8.98 -17.47 7.36
C GLN A 255 -9.66 -17.73 6.03
N TRP A 256 -10.85 -17.16 5.84
CA TRP A 256 -11.58 -17.34 4.60
C TRP A 256 -10.87 -16.71 3.39
N PHE A 257 -10.28 -15.52 3.55
CA PHE A 257 -9.53 -14.86 2.48
C PHE A 257 -8.29 -15.65 2.04
N VAL A 258 -7.57 -16.26 2.98
CA VAL A 258 -6.44 -17.15 2.65
C VAL A 258 -6.91 -18.43 2.00
N GLU A 259 -8.02 -19.02 2.48
CA GLU A 259 -8.55 -20.24 1.87
C GLU A 259 -9.06 -20.00 0.45
N MET A 260 -9.63 -18.83 0.16
CA MET A 260 -9.95 -18.41 -1.21
C MET A 260 -8.71 -18.42 -2.11
N CYS A 261 -7.58 -17.90 -1.63
CA CYS A 261 -6.31 -17.93 -2.37
C CYS A 261 -5.77 -19.35 -2.56
N ARG A 262 -5.80 -20.16 -1.50
CA ARG A 262 -5.36 -21.56 -1.54
C ARG A 262 -6.21 -22.40 -2.48
N ALA A 263 -7.52 -22.15 -2.54
CA ALA A 263 -8.42 -22.76 -3.52
C ALA A 263 -8.03 -22.39 -4.96
N ALA A 264 -7.65 -21.14 -5.21
CA ALA A 264 -7.17 -20.71 -6.53
C ALA A 264 -5.86 -21.42 -6.93
N LEU A 265 -4.92 -21.55 -5.99
CA LEU A 265 -3.66 -22.28 -6.19
C LEU A 265 -3.94 -23.76 -6.52
N LYS A 266 -4.75 -24.42 -5.69
CA LYS A 266 -5.14 -25.82 -5.86
C LYS A 266 -5.82 -26.08 -7.20
N ALA A 267 -6.76 -25.22 -7.60
CA ALA A 267 -7.49 -25.35 -8.85
C ALA A 267 -6.60 -25.18 -10.11
N LEU A 268 -5.42 -24.57 -9.95
CA LEU A 268 -4.39 -24.44 -10.98
C LEU A 268 -3.25 -25.48 -10.85
N ASN A 269 -3.40 -26.48 -9.97
CA ASN A 269 -2.37 -27.47 -9.62
C ASN A 269 -1.06 -26.83 -9.12
N ILE A 270 -1.18 -25.71 -8.41
CA ILE A 270 -0.07 -25.06 -7.72
C ILE A 270 -0.16 -25.46 -6.24
N ASP A 271 1.01 -25.65 -5.62
CA ASP A 271 1.09 -25.96 -4.20
C ASP A 271 0.45 -24.84 -3.35
N GLN A 272 -0.62 -25.16 -2.63
CA GLN A 272 -1.36 -24.23 -1.79
C GLN A 272 -0.52 -23.74 -0.59
N ASP A 273 0.53 -24.47 -0.22
CA ASP A 273 1.41 -24.09 0.90
C ASP A 273 2.29 -22.87 0.60
N LEU A 274 2.23 -22.31 -0.61
CA LEU A 274 2.79 -21.00 -0.94
C LEU A 274 2.19 -19.85 -0.12
N VAL A 275 0.98 -20.02 0.41
CA VAL A 275 0.30 -19.01 1.22
C VAL A 275 -0.11 -19.64 2.55
N GLN A 276 0.43 -19.11 3.64
CA GLN A 276 0.13 -19.53 5.00
C GLN A 276 -0.41 -18.36 5.82
N LEU A 277 -1.29 -18.65 6.78
CA LEU A 277 -1.88 -17.66 7.68
C LEU A 277 -1.48 -17.94 9.13
N CYS A 278 -0.80 -16.98 9.76
CA CYS A 278 -0.44 -16.98 11.16
C CYS A 278 -1.34 -15.99 11.92
N PHE A 279 -1.74 -16.33 13.13
CA PHE A 279 -2.39 -15.39 14.05
C PHE A 279 -2.04 -15.77 15.48
N CYS A 280 -1.50 -14.81 16.21
CA CYS A 280 -0.98 -14.98 17.55
C CYS A 280 -0.98 -13.63 18.27
N PHE A 281 -0.97 -13.69 19.61
CA PHE A 281 -0.81 -12.51 20.45
C PHE A 281 0.62 -11.93 20.37
N PRO A 282 0.84 -10.70 20.86
CA PRO A 282 2.14 -10.01 20.77
C PRO A 282 3.34 -10.80 21.29
N GLU A 283 3.17 -11.63 22.32
CA GLU A 283 4.23 -12.42 22.94
C GLU A 283 4.93 -13.34 21.94
N ASP A 284 4.15 -14.01 21.09
CA ASP A 284 4.67 -14.94 20.07
C ASP A 284 4.93 -14.25 18.72
N ALA A 285 4.41 -13.03 18.50
CA ALA A 285 4.72 -12.23 17.31
C ALA A 285 6.22 -11.86 17.23
N ASN A 286 6.88 -11.71 18.39
CA ASN A 286 8.32 -11.48 18.46
C ASN A 286 9.12 -12.68 17.94
N TYR A 287 8.71 -13.91 18.30
CA TYR A 287 9.33 -15.13 17.78
C TYR A 287 9.19 -15.21 16.26
N PHE A 288 7.97 -14.97 15.75
CA PHE A 288 7.68 -14.96 14.32
C PHE A 288 8.55 -13.98 13.53
N SER A 289 8.66 -12.73 14.00
CA SER A 289 9.43 -11.67 13.32
C SER A 289 10.95 -11.86 13.37
N SER A 290 11.46 -12.66 14.32
CA SER A 290 12.87 -13.06 14.38
C SER A 290 13.16 -14.42 13.72
N HIS A 291 12.20 -15.01 13.01
CA HIS A 291 12.38 -16.38 12.52
C HIS A 291 13.35 -16.42 11.31
N PRO A 292 14.43 -17.23 11.35
CA PRO A 292 15.50 -17.25 10.34
C PRO A 292 15.05 -17.70 8.95
N GLY A 293 13.90 -18.38 8.86
CA GLY A 293 13.28 -18.76 7.60
C GLY A 293 12.59 -17.64 6.82
N LEU A 294 12.51 -16.41 7.36
CA LEU A 294 11.91 -15.26 6.69
C LEU A 294 12.98 -14.40 5.98
N ASN A 295 12.81 -14.16 4.69
CA ASN A 295 13.74 -13.40 3.84
C ASN A 295 13.38 -11.93 3.69
N HIS A 296 12.15 -11.54 4.06
CA HIS A 296 11.67 -10.15 4.04
C HIS A 296 10.41 -10.01 4.90
N ILE A 297 10.22 -8.87 5.56
CA ILE A 297 9.01 -8.57 6.33
C ILE A 297 8.40 -7.24 5.86
N THR A 298 7.16 -7.28 5.38
CA THR A 298 6.34 -6.08 5.23
C THR A 298 5.50 -5.90 6.48
N PHE A 299 5.73 -4.83 7.24
CA PHE A 299 4.95 -4.50 8.43
C PHE A 299 4.02 -3.33 8.14
N ILE A 300 2.74 -3.50 8.46
CA ILE A 300 1.68 -2.49 8.35
C ILE A 300 1.03 -2.37 9.73
N GLY A 301 1.18 -1.24 10.41
CA GLY A 301 0.66 -1.07 11.77
C GLY A 301 1.11 0.20 12.50
N SER A 302 1.13 0.16 13.83
CA SER A 302 1.48 1.33 14.64
C SER A 302 2.99 1.51 14.86
N GLU A 303 3.42 2.75 15.11
CA GLU A 303 4.82 3.10 15.40
C GLU A 303 5.41 2.23 16.52
N THR A 304 4.67 2.03 17.62
CA THR A 304 5.12 1.23 18.77
C THR A 304 5.39 -0.21 18.39
N ILE A 305 4.51 -0.86 17.63
CA ILE A 305 4.67 -2.26 17.23
C ILE A 305 5.77 -2.40 16.17
N ALA A 306 5.96 -1.40 15.30
CA ALA A 306 7.04 -1.38 14.33
C ALA A 306 8.42 -1.51 14.99
N HIS A 307 8.63 -0.81 16.11
CA HIS A 307 9.87 -0.91 16.87
C HIS A 307 10.16 -2.34 17.33
N HIS A 308 9.13 -3.06 17.80
CA HIS A 308 9.27 -4.48 18.16
C HIS A 308 9.60 -5.35 16.95
N VAL A 309 8.90 -5.18 15.84
CA VAL A 309 9.11 -5.99 14.62
C VAL A 309 10.51 -5.77 14.05
N VAL A 310 10.93 -4.51 13.88
CA VAL A 310 12.25 -4.18 13.34
C VAL A 310 13.37 -4.65 14.25
N ALA A 311 13.24 -4.50 15.58
CA ALA A 311 14.23 -4.98 16.53
C ALA A 311 14.39 -6.51 16.51
N ASN A 312 13.31 -7.26 16.30
CA ASN A 312 13.38 -8.72 16.18
C ASN A 312 13.89 -9.17 14.82
N ALA A 313 13.46 -8.53 13.73
CA ALA A 313 13.94 -8.81 12.37
C ALA A 313 15.46 -8.59 12.23
N ALA A 314 16.00 -7.58 12.94
CA ALA A 314 17.42 -7.27 12.94
C ALA A 314 18.30 -8.41 13.50
N LYS A 315 17.77 -9.32 14.31
CA LYS A 315 18.52 -10.48 14.83
C LYS A 315 18.99 -11.41 13.73
N GLU A 316 18.20 -11.55 12.67
CA GLU A 316 18.48 -12.38 11.48
C GLU A 316 18.88 -11.53 10.26
N LEU A 317 19.01 -10.20 10.43
CA LEU A 317 19.22 -9.24 9.35
C LEU A 317 18.15 -9.30 8.26
N THR A 318 16.92 -9.65 8.62
CA THR A 318 15.79 -9.72 7.69
C THR A 318 15.39 -8.29 7.27
N PRO A 319 15.42 -7.94 5.97
CA PRO A 319 15.01 -6.62 5.51
C PRO A 319 13.52 -6.38 5.78
N CYS A 320 13.17 -5.14 6.10
CA CYS A 320 11.80 -4.74 6.35
C CYS A 320 11.34 -3.61 5.42
N VAL A 321 10.06 -3.64 5.06
CA VAL A 321 9.28 -2.46 4.66
C VAL A 321 8.35 -2.14 5.81
N VAL A 322 8.30 -0.88 6.23
CA VAL A 322 7.58 -0.44 7.43
C VAL A 322 6.61 0.66 7.01
N GLU A 323 5.31 0.34 7.03
CA GLU A 323 4.20 1.24 6.72
C GLU A 323 3.45 1.53 8.02
N LEU A 324 3.42 2.81 8.41
CA LEU A 324 2.87 3.22 9.69
C LEU A 324 1.84 4.31 9.51
N GLY A 325 1.20 4.65 10.62
CA GLY A 325 0.21 5.71 10.72
C GLY A 325 0.60 7.07 10.16
N GLY A 326 -0.44 7.87 9.98
CA GLY A 326 -0.38 9.21 9.40
C GLY A 326 -0.96 10.27 10.33
N LYS A 327 -0.73 11.52 9.95
CA LYS A 327 -1.51 12.66 10.45
C LYS A 327 -1.73 13.58 9.25
N ASP A 328 -2.27 12.95 8.21
CA ASP A 328 -2.25 13.46 6.85
C ASP A 328 -3.02 14.76 6.76
N SER A 329 -2.42 15.74 6.08
CA SER A 329 -3.03 17.05 5.90
C SER A 329 -3.86 17.10 4.62
N PHE A 330 -4.95 17.85 4.69
CA PHE A 330 -5.81 18.19 3.58
C PHE A 330 -5.82 19.72 3.47
N ILE A 331 -4.99 20.26 2.58
CA ILE A 331 -4.76 21.69 2.44
C ILE A 331 -5.70 22.26 1.38
N ILE A 332 -6.43 23.33 1.71
CA ILE A 332 -7.39 23.97 0.82
C ILE A 332 -7.07 25.46 0.70
N LEU A 333 -6.81 25.89 -0.53
CA LEU A 333 -6.57 27.29 -0.88
C LEU A 333 -7.88 28.06 -1.07
N ASP A 334 -7.80 29.39 -1.00
CA ASP A 334 -8.97 30.28 -1.08
C ASP A 334 -9.53 30.44 -2.51
N ASP A 335 -8.84 29.93 -3.53
CA ASP A 335 -9.24 30.03 -4.95
C ASP A 335 -10.14 28.86 -5.41
N ILE A 336 -10.64 28.05 -4.47
CA ILE A 336 -11.60 26.98 -4.74
C ILE A 336 -12.97 27.54 -5.14
N LYS A 337 -13.50 27.01 -6.25
CA LYS A 337 -14.82 27.42 -6.79
C LYS A 337 -16.01 26.77 -6.09
N ASP A 338 -15.89 25.51 -5.67
CA ASP A 338 -16.99 24.73 -5.09
C ASP A 338 -16.61 24.14 -3.73
N VAL A 339 -16.86 24.90 -2.67
CA VAL A 339 -16.60 24.47 -1.29
C VAL A 339 -17.54 23.33 -0.86
N ASN A 340 -18.74 23.22 -1.46
CA ASN A 340 -19.65 22.10 -1.17
C ASN A 340 -19.08 20.78 -1.68
N ALA A 341 -18.50 20.75 -2.87
CA ALA A 341 -17.80 19.57 -3.38
C ALA A 341 -16.64 19.17 -2.45
N ILE A 342 -15.83 20.13 -2.00
CA ILE A 342 -14.75 19.87 -1.04
C ILE A 342 -15.27 19.29 0.27
N SER A 343 -16.40 19.79 0.79
CA SER A 343 -16.98 19.24 2.02
C SER A 343 -17.34 17.75 1.90
N SER A 344 -17.77 17.28 0.72
CA SER A 344 -18.03 15.85 0.49
C SER A 344 -16.76 15.01 0.55
N ILE A 345 -15.65 15.53 0.01
CA ILE A 345 -14.34 14.87 0.05
C ILE A 345 -13.83 14.80 1.49
N VAL A 346 -13.91 15.90 2.22
CA VAL A 346 -13.50 15.98 3.64
C VAL A 346 -14.27 14.97 4.49
N LEU A 347 -15.60 14.90 4.35
CA LEU A 347 -16.43 13.94 5.08
C LEU A 347 -16.04 12.49 4.75
N ARG A 348 -15.89 12.16 3.46
CA ARG A 348 -15.50 10.81 3.03
C ARG A 348 -14.11 10.44 3.57
N GLY A 349 -13.13 11.32 3.41
CA GLY A 349 -11.76 11.05 3.83
C GLY A 349 -11.55 11.00 5.35
N THR A 350 -12.45 11.63 6.12
CA THR A 350 -12.40 11.59 7.59
C THR A 350 -13.18 10.41 8.17
N PHE A 351 -14.39 10.15 7.68
CA PHE A 351 -15.33 9.24 8.35
C PHE A 351 -15.43 7.84 7.71
N GLN A 352 -14.85 7.61 6.53
CA GLN A 352 -14.78 6.27 5.93
C GLN A 352 -14.17 5.27 6.92
N SER A 353 -14.84 4.13 7.11
CA SER A 353 -14.44 3.11 8.09
C SER A 353 -14.26 3.66 9.51
N ALA A 354 -15.09 4.64 9.90
CA ALA A 354 -15.01 5.35 11.17
C ALA A 354 -13.64 6.01 11.42
N GLY A 355 -12.99 6.52 10.37
CA GLY A 355 -11.68 7.18 10.45
C GLY A 355 -10.49 6.25 10.70
N GLN A 356 -10.69 4.93 10.65
CA GLN A 356 -9.64 3.94 10.86
C GLN A 356 -8.85 3.70 9.54
N ASN A 357 -8.22 4.75 9.03
CA ASN A 357 -7.48 4.73 7.78
C ASN A 357 -6.16 5.49 7.95
N CYS A 358 -5.01 4.86 7.65
CA CYS A 358 -3.69 5.47 7.87
C CYS A 358 -3.49 6.74 7.01
N ILE A 359 -4.11 6.77 5.83
CA ILE A 359 -4.15 7.92 4.92
C ILE A 359 -5.48 8.70 4.99
N GLY A 360 -6.23 8.53 6.09
CA GLY A 360 -7.43 9.30 6.36
C GLY A 360 -7.10 10.78 6.55
N ILE A 361 -8.09 11.65 6.31
CA ILE A 361 -7.94 13.09 6.56
C ILE A 361 -7.95 13.31 8.07
N GLU A 362 -6.79 13.64 8.62
CA GLU A 362 -6.62 13.87 10.05
C GLU A 362 -6.52 15.37 10.38
N ARG A 363 -6.12 16.20 9.41
CA ARG A 363 -5.93 17.65 9.56
C ARG A 363 -6.42 18.42 8.33
N VAL A 364 -7.58 19.07 8.43
CA VAL A 364 -8.08 19.95 7.37
C VAL A 364 -7.49 21.35 7.58
N ILE A 365 -6.54 21.74 6.74
CA ILE A 365 -5.84 23.02 6.82
C ILE A 365 -6.41 23.95 5.74
N CYS A 366 -7.08 25.03 6.16
CA CYS A 366 -7.74 25.94 5.23
C CYS A 366 -7.16 27.35 5.32
N LEU A 367 -7.10 28.02 4.17
CA LEU A 367 -6.96 29.48 4.12
C LEU A 367 -8.23 30.20 4.62
N PRO A 368 -8.15 31.51 4.95
CA PRO A 368 -9.18 32.18 5.76
C PRO A 368 -10.59 32.18 5.16
N ASN A 369 -10.74 32.36 3.84
CA ASN A 369 -12.06 32.45 3.22
C ASN A 369 -12.75 31.08 3.14
N VAL A 370 -12.02 30.05 2.70
CA VAL A 370 -12.56 28.69 2.62
C VAL A 370 -12.77 28.08 4.00
N TYR A 371 -11.94 28.43 5.00
CA TYR A 371 -12.13 28.01 6.40
C TYR A 371 -13.52 28.41 6.91
N LYS A 372 -13.93 29.67 6.71
CA LYS A 372 -15.22 30.18 7.18
C LYS A 372 -16.39 29.42 6.54
N GLN A 373 -16.38 29.29 5.22
CA GLN A 373 -17.46 28.63 4.47
C GLN A 373 -17.55 27.14 4.81
N LEU A 374 -16.40 26.46 4.82
CA LEU A 374 -16.35 25.01 5.05
C LEU A 374 -16.75 24.65 6.48
N LYS A 375 -16.38 25.48 7.47
CA LYS A 375 -16.80 25.32 8.87
C LYS A 375 -18.32 25.34 9.00
N GLU A 376 -19.00 26.28 8.36
CA GLU A 376 -20.46 26.38 8.38
C GLU A 376 -21.11 25.14 7.73
N ILE A 377 -20.64 24.74 6.54
CA ILE A 377 -21.16 23.57 5.81
C ILE A 377 -20.96 22.28 6.61
N LEU A 378 -19.75 22.02 7.12
CA LEU A 378 -19.44 20.80 7.86
C LEU A 378 -20.19 20.73 9.18
N SER A 379 -20.42 21.87 9.85
CA SER A 379 -21.19 21.90 11.10
C SER A 379 -22.60 21.35 10.93
N GLU A 380 -23.22 21.55 9.77
CA GLU A 380 -24.56 21.02 9.49
C GLU A 380 -24.52 19.59 8.97
N ARG A 381 -23.57 19.26 8.09
CA ARG A 381 -23.50 17.92 7.48
C ARG A 381 -23.08 16.82 8.45
N VAL A 382 -22.13 17.09 9.36
CA VAL A 382 -21.63 16.07 10.29
C VAL A 382 -22.74 15.57 11.23
N LYS A 383 -23.63 16.46 11.68
CA LYS A 383 -24.77 16.14 12.55
C LYS A 383 -25.79 15.16 11.92
N GLN A 384 -25.77 15.03 10.59
CA GLN A 384 -26.73 14.21 9.84
C GLN A 384 -26.23 12.79 9.60
N LEU A 385 -24.98 12.47 9.94
CA LEU A 385 -24.40 11.16 9.71
C LEU A 385 -25.10 10.08 10.55
N ARG A 386 -25.60 9.05 9.87
CA ARG A 386 -26.28 7.91 10.49
C ARG A 386 -25.25 6.85 10.85
N ILE A 387 -25.14 6.54 12.14
CA ILE A 387 -24.20 5.58 12.69
C ILE A 387 -24.90 4.23 12.85
N GLY A 388 -24.29 3.13 12.40
CA GLY A 388 -24.90 1.81 12.55
C GLY A 388 -24.19 0.69 11.80
N SER A 389 -24.94 -0.36 11.46
CA SER A 389 -24.43 -1.50 10.67
C SER A 389 -25.37 -1.82 9.52
N ASP A 390 -24.85 -1.81 8.30
CA ASP A 390 -25.59 -2.11 7.06
C ASP A 390 -25.49 -3.58 6.62
N ILE A 391 -24.88 -4.42 7.46
CA ILE A 391 -24.55 -5.81 7.11
C ILE A 391 -25.80 -6.69 7.01
N ASP A 392 -26.88 -6.41 7.75
CA ASP A 392 -28.11 -7.20 7.74
C ASP A 392 -29.32 -6.42 7.17
N GLN A 393 -29.06 -5.33 6.41
CA GLN A 393 -30.02 -4.54 5.60
C GLN A 393 -31.27 -4.04 6.36
N LEU A 394 -31.10 -3.33 7.47
CA LEU A 394 -32.23 -2.77 8.22
C LEU A 394 -32.32 -1.24 8.17
N ASP A 395 -31.20 -0.53 7.98
CA ASP A 395 -31.14 0.94 8.07
C ASP A 395 -30.20 1.52 7.01
N ASP A 396 -30.47 2.75 6.58
CA ASP A 396 -29.50 3.54 5.84
C ASP A 396 -28.39 4.02 6.80
N VAL A 397 -27.14 3.64 6.54
CA VAL A 397 -26.00 3.91 7.42
C VAL A 397 -24.89 4.61 6.66
N ASP A 398 -24.36 5.69 7.23
CA ASP A 398 -23.27 6.47 6.66
C ASP A 398 -21.91 6.09 7.30
N MET A 399 -21.89 5.70 8.58
CA MET A 399 -20.67 5.36 9.31
C MET A 399 -20.84 4.07 10.15
N GLY A 400 -19.86 3.17 10.02
CA GLY A 400 -19.80 1.91 10.76
C GLY A 400 -19.25 2.04 12.19
N ALA A 401 -18.96 0.89 12.80
CA ALA A 401 -18.30 0.82 14.10
C ALA A 401 -16.77 0.90 13.97
N MET A 402 -16.12 1.30 15.06
CA MET A 402 -14.70 1.05 15.27
C MET A 402 -14.45 -0.45 15.56
N ILE A 403 -13.23 -0.93 15.34
CA ILE A 403 -12.88 -2.35 15.58
C ILE A 403 -13.04 -2.75 17.05
N SER A 404 -12.77 -1.81 17.95
CA SER A 404 -12.82 -1.98 19.41
C SER A 404 -12.96 -0.62 20.09
N ASN A 405 -13.35 -0.64 21.37
CA ASN A 405 -13.50 0.55 22.21
C ASN A 405 -12.22 0.92 22.99
N ASN A 406 -11.11 0.22 22.78
CA ASN A 406 -9.88 0.39 23.57
C ASN A 406 -9.24 1.79 23.46
N ARG A 407 -9.61 2.58 22.44
CA ARG A 407 -9.12 3.95 22.24
C ARG A 407 -10.10 5.03 22.67
N PHE A 408 -11.33 4.70 23.09
CA PHE A 408 -12.37 5.71 23.35
C PHE A 408 -11.92 6.74 24.39
N ASP A 409 -11.36 6.28 25.51
CA ASP A 409 -10.84 7.18 26.56
C ASP A 409 -9.75 8.11 26.02
N GLN A 410 -8.83 7.60 25.18
CA GLN A 410 -7.79 8.42 24.53
C GLN A 410 -8.41 9.46 23.58
N LEU A 411 -9.45 9.10 22.83
CA LEU A 411 -10.15 10.03 21.93
C LEU A 411 -10.79 11.17 22.74
N GLU A 412 -11.49 10.85 23.82
CA GLU A 412 -12.09 11.84 24.72
C GLU A 412 -11.01 12.74 25.37
N GLU A 413 -9.88 12.17 25.79
CA GLU A 413 -8.74 12.95 26.31
C GLU A 413 -8.15 13.92 25.28
N LEU A 414 -7.98 13.50 24.02
CA LEU A 414 -7.47 14.35 22.94
C LEU A 414 -8.44 15.51 22.64
N ILE A 415 -9.74 15.25 22.66
CA ILE A 415 -10.77 16.27 22.47
C ILE A 415 -10.76 17.24 23.66
N ALA A 416 -10.72 16.71 24.89
CA ALA A 416 -10.70 17.52 26.10
C ALA A 416 -9.46 18.43 26.17
N ASP A 417 -8.27 17.91 25.85
CA ASP A 417 -7.03 18.71 25.76
C ASP A 417 -7.17 19.86 24.76
N ALA A 418 -7.73 19.58 23.59
CA ALA A 418 -7.89 20.59 22.55
C ALA A 418 -8.91 21.67 22.95
N VAL A 419 -10.05 21.28 23.53
CA VAL A 419 -11.07 22.23 24.02
C VAL A 419 -10.50 23.09 25.15
N LEU A 420 -9.76 22.50 26.09
CA LEU A 420 -9.09 23.25 27.17
C LEU A 420 -8.09 24.29 26.65
N LYS A 421 -7.48 24.03 25.48
CA LYS A 421 -6.53 24.91 24.82
C LYS A 421 -7.16 25.86 23.80
N GLY A 422 -8.48 25.87 23.66
CA GLY A 422 -9.21 26.87 22.88
C GLY A 422 -9.85 26.38 21.58
N ALA A 423 -9.73 25.09 21.23
CA ALA A 423 -10.53 24.52 20.15
C ALA A 423 -12.01 24.47 20.52
N LYS A 424 -12.88 24.40 19.51
CA LYS A 424 -14.35 24.31 19.70
C LYS A 424 -14.86 22.99 19.19
N LEU A 425 -15.51 22.24 20.08
CA LEU A 425 -16.26 21.03 19.74
C LEU A 425 -17.64 21.43 19.20
N LEU A 426 -17.85 21.29 17.88
CA LEU A 426 -19.11 21.68 17.24
C LEU A 426 -20.13 20.53 17.18
N HIS A 427 -19.65 19.28 17.17
CA HIS A 427 -20.49 18.08 17.20
C HIS A 427 -19.69 16.88 17.73
N GLY A 428 -20.40 15.92 18.32
CA GLY A 428 -19.87 14.62 18.73
C GLY A 428 -19.02 14.66 20.00
N GLY A 429 -17.99 13.80 20.01
CA GLY A 429 -16.92 13.81 20.99
C GLY A 429 -17.03 12.81 22.13
N LYS A 430 -17.90 11.80 22.01
CA LYS A 430 -18.12 10.76 23.02
C LYS A 430 -18.51 9.41 22.38
N PRO A 431 -18.45 8.30 23.14
CA PRO A 431 -19.00 7.02 22.73
C PRO A 431 -20.49 7.10 22.36
N TYR A 432 -20.90 6.41 21.29
CA TYR A 432 -22.29 6.37 20.83
C TYR A 432 -22.97 5.06 21.23
N GLN A 433 -24.01 5.14 22.04
CA GLN A 433 -24.79 3.98 22.48
C GLN A 433 -25.89 3.67 21.46
N HIS A 434 -25.61 2.81 20.47
CA HIS A 434 -26.57 2.51 19.40
C HIS A 434 -27.81 1.77 19.95
N PRO A 435 -29.05 2.20 19.60
CA PRO A 435 -30.28 1.62 20.16
C PRO A 435 -30.46 0.12 19.84
N ASN A 436 -30.17 -0.29 18.60
CA ASN A 436 -30.31 -1.68 18.15
C ASN A 436 -29.08 -2.57 18.45
N TYR A 437 -27.93 -1.95 18.74
CA TYR A 437 -26.64 -2.61 18.86
C TYR A 437 -25.84 -2.04 20.06
N PRO A 438 -26.38 -2.11 21.29
CA PRO A 438 -25.75 -1.50 22.46
C PRO A 438 -24.35 -2.06 22.81
N GLN A 439 -24.00 -3.22 22.28
CA GLN A 439 -22.71 -3.90 22.42
C GLN A 439 -21.69 -3.51 21.34
N GLY A 440 -22.09 -2.71 20.36
CA GLY A 440 -21.22 -2.28 19.26
C GLY A 440 -20.29 -1.14 19.66
N HIS A 441 -19.13 -1.08 19.01
CA HIS A 441 -18.09 -0.10 19.32
C HIS A 441 -18.24 1.15 18.46
N PHE A 442 -19.24 1.98 18.76
CA PHE A 442 -19.48 3.23 18.03
C PHE A 442 -18.97 4.45 18.79
N PHE A 443 -18.40 5.40 18.05
CA PHE A 443 -18.00 6.72 18.55
C PHE A 443 -18.68 7.79 17.68
N GLU A 444 -19.16 8.87 18.29
CA GLU A 444 -19.87 9.92 17.53
C GLU A 444 -18.95 10.57 16.49
N PRO A 445 -19.41 10.81 15.25
CA PRO A 445 -18.72 11.67 14.31
C PRO A 445 -18.40 13.00 14.99
N THR A 446 -17.13 13.35 15.07
CA THR A 446 -16.69 14.48 15.88
C THR A 446 -16.18 15.59 14.97
N LEU A 447 -16.60 16.84 15.23
CA LEU A 447 -16.10 18.02 14.54
C LEU A 447 -15.45 18.97 15.54
N LEU A 448 -14.14 19.11 15.44
CA LEU A 448 -13.33 20.01 16.24
C LEU A 448 -12.72 21.09 15.33
N VAL A 449 -12.96 22.35 15.67
CA VAL A 449 -12.45 23.49 14.89
C VAL A 449 -11.56 24.38 15.73
N ASP A 450 -10.84 25.27 15.06
CA ASP A 450 -9.89 26.19 15.68
C ASP A 450 -8.75 25.40 16.39
N VAL A 451 -8.31 24.27 15.78
CA VAL A 451 -7.20 23.44 16.27
C VAL A 451 -5.85 24.06 15.91
N ASP A 452 -4.88 24.03 16.82
CA ASP A 452 -3.52 24.55 16.61
C ASP A 452 -2.39 23.63 17.12
N GLU A 453 -1.14 24.04 16.88
CA GLU A 453 0.08 23.27 17.20
C GLU A 453 0.27 23.01 18.72
N SER A 454 -0.45 23.69 19.62
CA SER A 454 -0.34 23.48 21.07
C SER A 454 -1.14 22.27 21.57
N MET A 455 -2.07 21.77 20.76
CA MET A 455 -3.02 20.72 21.12
C MET A 455 -2.49 19.33 20.77
N LYS A 456 -2.69 18.35 21.66
CA LYS A 456 -2.20 16.98 21.42
C LYS A 456 -2.79 16.38 20.14
N ILE A 457 -4.07 16.64 19.88
CA ILE A 457 -4.79 16.14 18.69
C ILE A 457 -4.21 16.65 17.37
N PHE A 458 -3.40 17.72 17.36
CA PHE A 458 -2.68 18.16 16.17
C PHE A 458 -1.53 17.20 15.82
N HIS A 459 -0.90 16.57 16.81
CA HIS A 459 0.33 15.78 16.65
C HIS A 459 0.10 14.27 16.69
N GLU A 460 -0.92 13.82 17.43
CA GLU A 460 -1.20 12.40 17.64
C GLU A 460 -2.19 11.86 16.60
N GLU A 461 -1.88 10.69 16.03
CA GLU A 461 -2.79 9.97 15.15
C GLU A 461 -4.04 9.53 15.93
N VAL A 462 -5.21 9.97 15.46
CA VAL A 462 -6.49 9.69 16.10
C VAL A 462 -6.95 8.28 15.72
N PHE A 463 -6.90 7.96 14.43
CA PHE A 463 -7.38 6.68 13.88
C PHE A 463 -8.83 6.37 14.30
N GLY A 464 -9.67 7.40 14.23
CA GLY A 464 -11.06 7.41 14.71
C GLY A 464 -11.83 8.56 14.05
N PRO A 465 -13.15 8.65 14.27
CA PRO A 465 -14.02 9.53 13.49
C PRO A 465 -13.99 10.98 14.02
N ILE A 466 -12.82 11.63 13.97
CA ILE A 466 -12.65 13.03 14.40
C ILE A 466 -12.12 13.89 13.24
N LEU A 467 -12.94 14.84 12.81
CA LEU A 467 -12.58 15.88 11.86
C LEU A 467 -11.96 17.06 12.61
N THR A 468 -10.70 17.37 12.33
CA THR A 468 -10.05 18.59 12.82
C THR A 468 -9.94 19.65 11.74
N MET A 469 -10.32 20.89 12.05
CA MET A 469 -10.13 22.05 11.18
C MET A 469 -9.11 23.02 11.78
N ILE A 470 -8.14 23.40 10.96
CA ILE A 470 -7.02 24.27 11.29
C ILE A 470 -7.04 25.44 10.31
N LYS A 471 -6.90 26.66 10.84
CA LYS A 471 -6.85 27.87 10.01
C LYS A 471 -5.39 28.27 9.77
N ALA A 472 -5.01 28.44 8.51
CA ALA A 472 -3.76 29.08 8.10
C ALA A 472 -4.05 30.48 7.57
N ASN A 473 -3.15 31.44 7.79
CA ASN A 473 -3.28 32.81 7.31
C ASN A 473 -2.86 32.95 5.84
N ASN A 474 -1.94 32.10 5.39
CA ASN A 474 -1.44 32.07 4.02
C ASN A 474 -0.87 30.69 3.67
N VAL A 475 -0.42 30.55 2.43
CA VAL A 475 0.11 29.31 1.86
C VAL A 475 1.36 28.82 2.60
N ASP A 476 2.30 29.72 2.93
CA ASP A 476 3.54 29.35 3.61
C ASP A 476 3.28 28.79 5.01
N GLU A 477 2.32 29.37 5.73
CA GLU A 477 1.87 28.85 7.01
C GLU A 477 1.16 27.51 6.86
N ALA A 478 0.36 27.31 5.81
CA ALA A 478 -0.28 26.03 5.55
C ALA A 478 0.76 24.90 5.35
N ILE A 479 1.84 25.19 4.61
CA ILE A 479 2.98 24.27 4.43
C ILE A 479 3.67 24.00 5.77
N LYS A 480 3.92 25.04 6.57
CA LYS A 480 4.52 24.88 7.92
C LYS A 480 3.67 23.96 8.80
N LEU A 481 2.35 24.22 8.87
CA LEU A 481 1.41 23.43 9.66
C LEU A 481 1.35 21.98 9.17
N ALA A 482 1.25 21.76 7.85
CA ALA A 482 1.27 20.42 7.27
C ALA A 482 2.54 19.65 7.64
N ASN A 483 3.71 20.28 7.49
CA ASN A 483 5.00 19.69 7.78
C ASN A 483 5.35 19.56 9.27
N GLY A 484 4.62 20.26 10.15
CA GLY A 484 4.82 20.27 11.60
C GLY A 484 4.54 18.94 12.29
N SER A 485 3.85 18.01 11.62
CA SER A 485 3.66 16.65 12.13
C SER A 485 4.95 15.81 12.07
N LYS A 486 5.13 14.95 13.07
CA LYS A 486 6.18 13.90 13.06
C LYS A 486 5.94 12.84 11.97
N PHE A 487 4.70 12.71 11.51
CA PHE A 487 4.30 11.80 10.45
C PHE A 487 4.54 12.41 9.05
N GLY A 488 4.53 11.55 8.04
CA GLY A 488 4.78 11.92 6.65
C GLY A 488 4.31 10.83 5.70
N LEU A 489 3.07 10.35 5.87
CA LEU A 489 2.50 9.32 5.01
C LEU A 489 1.93 9.92 3.72
N GLY A 490 0.79 10.59 3.81
CA GLY A 490 0.12 11.23 2.68
C GLY A 490 -0.26 12.68 2.97
N ASN A 491 -0.55 13.43 1.91
CA ASN A 491 -1.15 14.76 1.97
C ASN A 491 -2.04 14.97 0.74
N SER A 492 -3.04 15.84 0.87
CA SER A 492 -3.87 16.29 -0.24
C SER A 492 -3.84 17.82 -0.33
N ILE A 493 -3.78 18.37 -1.53
CA ILE A 493 -3.78 19.82 -1.77
C ILE A 493 -4.86 20.19 -2.79
N PHE A 494 -5.61 21.25 -2.50
CA PHE A 494 -6.73 21.71 -3.32
C PHE A 494 -6.60 23.20 -3.65
N GLY A 495 -6.67 23.52 -4.94
CA GLY A 495 -6.66 24.88 -5.47
C GLY A 495 -6.93 24.93 -6.98
N SER A 496 -6.98 26.12 -7.56
CA SER A 496 -7.23 26.32 -8.99
C SER A 496 -5.95 26.53 -9.81
N ASP A 497 -4.91 27.14 -9.21
CA ASP A 497 -3.60 27.32 -9.87
C ASP A 497 -2.72 26.08 -9.73
N PHE A 498 -2.64 25.29 -10.81
CA PHE A 498 -1.82 24.08 -10.85
C PHE A 498 -0.32 24.36 -10.65
N THR A 499 0.20 25.52 -11.06
CA THR A 499 1.63 25.86 -10.86
C THR A 499 1.94 26.00 -9.38
N GLN A 500 1.08 26.72 -8.66
CA GLN A 500 1.16 26.85 -7.22
C GLN A 500 1.02 25.48 -6.53
N LEU A 501 0.05 24.65 -6.94
CA LEU A 501 -0.13 23.33 -6.34
C LEU A 501 1.09 22.42 -6.54
N ASN A 502 1.74 22.42 -7.71
CA ASN A 502 2.96 21.63 -7.90
C ASN A 502 4.10 22.10 -6.97
N LYS A 503 4.27 23.42 -6.84
CA LYS A 503 5.24 23.98 -5.88
C LYS A 503 4.95 23.53 -4.45
N LEU A 504 3.66 23.53 -4.06
CA LEU A 504 3.24 23.04 -2.74
C LEU A 504 3.55 21.55 -2.56
N ALA A 505 3.27 20.73 -3.58
CA ALA A 505 3.57 19.31 -3.54
C ALA A 505 5.07 19.04 -3.31
N ASP A 506 5.96 19.81 -3.95
CA ASP A 506 7.41 19.70 -3.78
C ASP A 506 7.90 20.08 -2.37
N GLU A 507 7.19 20.98 -1.67
CA GLU A 507 7.54 21.45 -0.33
C GLU A 507 7.00 20.56 0.80
N LEU A 508 6.05 19.66 0.50
CA LEU A 508 5.47 18.75 1.49
C LEU A 508 6.38 17.55 1.78
N LYS A 509 6.64 17.31 3.06
CA LYS A 509 7.50 16.22 3.55
C LYS A 509 6.67 14.97 3.84
N SER A 510 6.13 14.35 2.79
CA SER A 510 5.39 13.09 2.86
C SER A 510 5.83 12.09 1.79
N GLY A 511 5.45 10.83 1.96
CA GLY A 511 5.69 9.80 0.97
C GLY A 511 4.75 9.84 -0.24
N ASN A 512 3.59 10.49 -0.08
CA ASN A 512 2.55 10.63 -1.10
C ASN A 512 1.92 12.03 -1.04
N VAL A 513 1.55 12.59 -2.19
CA VAL A 513 0.78 13.83 -2.30
C VAL A 513 -0.27 13.67 -3.40
N ALA A 514 -1.52 14.03 -3.11
CA ALA A 514 -2.60 14.11 -4.09
C ALA A 514 -2.91 15.59 -4.40
N ILE A 515 -3.02 15.94 -5.69
CA ILE A 515 -3.36 17.29 -6.16
C ILE A 515 -4.79 17.29 -6.69
N ASN A 516 -5.65 18.12 -6.11
CA ASN A 516 -7.09 18.20 -6.39
C ASN A 516 -7.79 16.84 -6.31
N ASP A 517 -7.31 15.98 -5.42
CA ASP A 517 -7.88 14.67 -5.12
C ASP A 517 -7.59 14.28 -3.67
N PHE A 518 -8.33 13.32 -3.13
CA PHE A 518 -8.10 12.77 -1.81
C PHE A 518 -7.46 11.39 -1.89
N ALA A 519 -6.24 11.34 -1.36
CA ALA A 519 -5.46 10.14 -1.09
C ALA A 519 -5.18 9.27 -2.35
N THR A 520 -3.91 8.93 -2.55
CA THR A 520 -3.41 8.30 -3.79
C THR A 520 -3.78 6.82 -3.96
N TYR A 521 -4.57 6.24 -3.05
CA TYR A 521 -4.69 4.79 -2.84
C TYR A 521 -5.32 4.00 -3.99
N TYR A 522 -6.19 4.61 -4.79
CA TYR A 522 -6.77 3.94 -5.96
C TYR A 522 -5.77 3.80 -7.11
N VAL A 523 -4.71 4.61 -7.11
CA VAL A 523 -3.72 4.65 -8.18
C VAL A 523 -2.59 3.66 -7.86
N ALA A 524 -2.91 2.37 -7.87
CA ALA A 524 -2.03 1.28 -7.43
C ALA A 524 -0.71 1.14 -8.22
N GLN A 525 -0.57 1.89 -9.34
CA GLN A 525 0.66 1.99 -10.12
C GLN A 525 1.76 2.83 -9.47
N LEU A 526 1.43 3.66 -8.47
CA LEU A 526 2.39 4.53 -7.78
C LEU A 526 3.03 3.81 -6.57
N PRO A 527 4.28 4.18 -6.21
CA PRO A 527 4.87 3.75 -4.95
C PRO A 527 4.05 4.26 -3.78
N PHE A 528 3.76 3.38 -2.83
CA PHE A 528 3.06 3.74 -1.60
C PHE A 528 3.91 3.38 -0.37
N GLY A 529 3.98 4.32 0.57
CA GLY A 529 4.67 4.22 1.87
C GLY A 529 5.07 5.60 2.40
N GLY A 530 5.33 5.73 3.69
CA GLY A 530 5.64 7.02 4.32
C GLY A 530 7.12 7.40 4.36
N VAL A 531 7.38 8.56 4.99
CA VAL A 531 8.69 9.01 5.47
C VAL A 531 8.57 9.44 6.94
N LYS A 532 9.69 9.84 7.58
CA LYS A 532 9.74 10.23 9.00
C LYS A 532 9.24 9.09 9.91
N LYS A 533 8.28 9.37 10.81
CA LYS A 533 7.66 8.39 11.70
C LYS A 533 6.54 7.57 11.05
N SER A 534 6.22 7.84 9.78
CA SER A 534 5.32 6.99 8.99
C SER A 534 6.02 5.79 8.33
N GLY A 535 7.30 5.56 8.67
CA GLY A 535 8.06 4.38 8.26
C GLY A 535 8.97 4.60 7.04
N TYR A 536 9.30 3.52 6.35
CA TYR A 536 10.25 3.49 5.23
C TYR A 536 10.02 2.29 4.30
N GLY A 537 10.56 2.38 3.08
CA GLY A 537 10.30 1.42 2.02
C GLY A 537 8.98 1.71 1.29
N LYS A 538 8.69 0.92 0.24
CA LYS A 538 7.49 1.07 -0.58
C LYS A 538 6.95 -0.32 -0.93
N PHE A 539 5.62 -0.48 -0.98
CA PHE A 539 4.96 -1.76 -1.32
C PHE A 539 3.91 -1.65 -2.45
N GLY A 540 3.66 -0.44 -2.94
CA GLY A 540 2.89 -0.15 -4.16
C GLY A 540 3.79 0.02 -5.39
N GLY A 541 3.20 0.03 -6.59
CA GLY A 541 3.90 0.30 -7.85
C GLY A 541 5.03 -0.68 -8.20
N GLU A 542 5.94 -0.21 -9.05
CA GLU A 542 7.13 -0.97 -9.46
C GLU A 542 8.06 -1.23 -8.27
N GLU A 543 8.23 -0.23 -7.41
CA GLU A 543 9.07 -0.26 -6.23
C GLU A 543 8.67 -1.39 -5.27
N GLY A 544 7.36 -1.61 -5.08
CA GLY A 544 6.85 -2.68 -4.23
C GLY A 544 7.12 -4.08 -4.76
N LEU A 545 7.08 -4.27 -6.09
CA LEU A 545 7.46 -5.56 -6.71
C LEU A 545 8.96 -5.79 -6.63
N LEU A 546 9.76 -4.77 -6.95
CA LEU A 546 11.21 -4.85 -6.90
C LEU A 546 11.73 -5.05 -5.47
N GLY A 547 11.06 -4.45 -4.48
CA GLY A 547 11.38 -4.59 -3.06
C GLY A 547 11.23 -6.03 -2.54
N LEU A 548 10.43 -6.87 -3.21
CA LEU A 548 10.29 -8.30 -2.91
C LEU A 548 11.27 -9.18 -3.71
N CYS A 549 12.28 -8.57 -4.33
CA CYS A 549 13.29 -9.25 -5.12
C CYS A 549 14.71 -8.89 -4.67
N ASN A 550 15.62 -9.84 -4.74
CA ASN A 550 17.05 -9.57 -4.75
C ASN A 550 17.46 -8.97 -6.10
N ALA A 551 17.92 -7.72 -6.10
CA ALA A 551 18.47 -7.05 -7.26
C ALA A 551 19.92 -7.51 -7.51
N LYS A 552 20.09 -8.60 -8.26
CA LYS A 552 21.39 -9.20 -8.55
C LYS A 552 22.11 -8.48 -9.69
N SER A 553 23.27 -7.91 -9.41
CA SER A 553 24.17 -7.37 -10.43
C SER A 553 24.85 -8.50 -11.21
N ILE A 554 24.72 -8.46 -12.53
CA ILE A 554 25.36 -9.40 -13.46
C ILE A 554 26.26 -8.60 -14.39
N VAL A 555 27.51 -9.04 -14.50
CA VAL A 555 28.46 -8.55 -15.51
C VAL A 555 28.92 -9.72 -16.37
N MET A 556 28.98 -9.48 -17.67
CA MET A 556 29.45 -10.47 -18.65
C MET A 556 30.26 -9.79 -19.74
N ASP A 557 31.11 -10.55 -20.42
CA ASP A 557 31.63 -10.11 -21.73
C ASP A 557 30.45 -9.96 -22.69
N LYS A 558 30.49 -8.97 -23.60
CA LYS A 558 29.43 -8.84 -24.59
C LYS A 558 29.36 -10.12 -25.42
N PRO A 559 28.15 -10.70 -25.60
CA PRO A 559 27.98 -11.98 -26.28
C PRO A 559 28.64 -12.02 -27.67
N PHE A 560 28.60 -10.91 -28.41
CA PHE A 560 29.24 -10.78 -29.71
C PHE A 560 30.76 -10.99 -29.66
N PHE A 561 31.49 -10.32 -28.75
CA PHE A 561 32.93 -10.49 -28.61
C PHE A 561 33.29 -11.88 -28.12
N ARG A 562 32.51 -12.41 -27.17
CA ARG A 562 32.71 -13.76 -26.64
C ARG A 562 32.55 -14.82 -27.73
N LEU A 563 31.57 -14.67 -28.62
CA LEU A 563 31.36 -15.55 -29.78
C LEU A 563 32.54 -15.50 -30.75
N MET A 564 33.19 -14.35 -30.91
CA MET A 564 34.40 -14.17 -31.72
C MET A 564 35.68 -14.64 -31.02
N GLY A 565 35.58 -15.35 -29.89
CA GLY A 565 36.72 -15.81 -29.10
C GLY A 565 37.42 -14.72 -28.28
N VAL A 566 36.89 -13.49 -28.27
CA VAL A 566 37.43 -12.38 -27.48
C VAL A 566 36.84 -12.43 -26.08
N ALA A 567 37.71 -12.65 -25.10
CA ALA A 567 37.35 -12.80 -23.70
C ALA A 567 38.20 -11.87 -22.84
N THR A 568 37.61 -11.36 -21.76
CA THR A 568 38.43 -10.67 -20.76
C THR A 568 39.22 -11.71 -19.97
N ALA A 569 40.55 -11.66 -20.08
CA ALA A 569 41.48 -12.44 -19.26
C ALA A 569 42.39 -11.49 -18.46
N ILE A 570 42.96 -11.99 -17.36
CA ILE A 570 43.99 -11.26 -16.62
C ILE A 570 45.28 -11.29 -17.45
N PRO A 571 45.84 -10.15 -17.87
CA PRO A 571 47.07 -10.12 -18.66
C PRO A 571 48.28 -10.62 -17.86
N PRO A 572 49.27 -11.30 -18.49
CA PRO A 572 50.42 -11.88 -17.80
C PRO A 572 51.21 -10.94 -16.86
N PRO A 573 51.39 -9.63 -17.17
CA PRO A 573 52.08 -8.72 -16.26
C PRO A 573 51.43 -8.53 -14.89
N ILE A 574 50.13 -8.82 -14.77
CA ILE A 574 49.34 -8.66 -13.55
C ILE A 574 48.69 -9.97 -13.09
N ASP A 575 49.02 -11.08 -13.75
CA ASP A 575 48.54 -12.41 -13.35
C ASP A 575 49.31 -12.90 -12.13
N TYR A 576 48.65 -13.70 -11.28
CA TYR A 576 49.26 -14.20 -10.04
C TYR A 576 50.00 -15.52 -10.28
N PRO A 577 51.19 -15.70 -9.68
CA PRO A 577 51.94 -14.73 -8.88
C PRO A 577 52.52 -13.59 -9.74
N ILE A 578 52.48 -12.35 -9.23
CA ILE A 578 52.94 -11.17 -9.98
C ILE A 578 54.44 -11.31 -10.30
N PRO A 579 54.84 -11.42 -11.58
CA PRO A 579 56.23 -11.72 -11.93
C PRO A 579 57.20 -10.55 -11.63
N ASP A 580 56.74 -9.31 -11.82
CA ASP A 580 57.50 -8.08 -11.56
C ASP A 580 56.53 -6.94 -11.19
N GLY A 581 56.62 -6.46 -9.95
CA GLY A 581 55.77 -5.37 -9.44
C GLY A 581 55.91 -4.04 -10.20
N LYS A 582 57.10 -3.71 -10.74
CA LYS A 582 57.29 -2.50 -11.56
C LYS A 582 56.61 -2.65 -12.91
N ARG A 583 56.71 -3.84 -13.53
CA ARG A 583 56.03 -4.14 -14.79
C ARG A 583 54.51 -4.13 -14.62
N ALA A 584 54.00 -4.75 -13.55
CA ALA A 584 52.59 -4.76 -13.18
C ALA A 584 52.04 -3.33 -12.97
N TRP A 585 52.74 -2.51 -12.15
CA TRP A 585 52.37 -1.13 -11.90
C TRP A 585 52.33 -0.30 -13.19
N ASN A 586 53.36 -0.40 -14.02
CA ASN A 586 53.41 0.31 -15.30
C ASN A 586 52.29 -0.12 -16.25
N PHE A 587 51.94 -1.42 -16.28
CA PHE A 587 50.83 -1.92 -17.06
C PHE A 587 49.50 -1.30 -16.60
N VAL A 588 49.18 -1.39 -15.31
CA VAL A 588 47.94 -0.81 -14.74
C VAL A 588 47.89 0.70 -14.90
N ARG A 589 49.02 1.41 -14.69
CA ARG A 589 49.11 2.87 -14.90
C ARG A 589 48.75 3.23 -16.33
N ASN A 590 49.30 2.54 -17.32
CA ASN A 590 48.95 2.79 -18.72
C ASN A 590 47.52 2.38 -19.05
N LEU A 591 46.99 1.30 -18.45
CA LEU A 591 45.58 0.93 -18.60
C LEU A 591 44.64 2.02 -18.08
N ASN A 592 44.96 2.60 -16.93
CA ASN A 592 44.22 3.73 -16.35
C ASN A 592 44.30 4.98 -17.25
N ILE A 593 45.47 5.32 -17.78
CA ILE A 593 45.62 6.45 -18.72
C ILE A 593 44.80 6.20 -19.99
N ALA A 594 44.88 5.00 -20.58
CA ALA A 594 44.15 4.64 -21.79
C ALA A 594 42.62 4.70 -21.59
N GLY A 595 42.14 4.28 -20.43
CA GLY A 595 40.72 4.32 -20.09
C GLY A 595 40.21 5.74 -19.75
N TYR A 596 40.90 6.43 -18.83
CA TYR A 596 40.32 7.56 -18.10
C TYR A 596 40.93 8.93 -18.42
N ASP A 597 42.10 9.00 -19.05
CA ASP A 597 42.72 10.31 -19.32
C ASP A 597 41.93 11.08 -20.40
N GLY A 598 41.57 12.34 -20.13
CA GLY A 598 40.87 13.20 -21.09
C GLY A 598 41.75 13.62 -22.29
N ARG A 599 43.07 13.48 -22.19
CA ARG A 599 44.03 13.94 -23.22
C ARG A 599 44.29 12.84 -24.24
N MET A 600 43.93 13.09 -25.49
CA MET A 600 44.09 12.13 -26.60
C MET A 600 45.53 11.61 -26.76
N TRP A 601 46.53 12.50 -26.68
CA TRP A 601 47.94 12.09 -26.81
C TRP A 601 48.43 11.20 -25.66
N ALA A 602 47.91 11.39 -24.45
CA ALA A 602 48.22 10.54 -23.31
C ALA A 602 47.64 9.13 -23.52
N LYS A 603 46.38 9.06 -23.99
CA LYS A 603 45.74 7.79 -24.39
C LYS A 603 46.53 7.06 -25.47
N VAL A 604 46.92 7.74 -26.55
CA VAL A 604 47.71 7.11 -27.64
C VAL A 604 49.04 6.55 -27.13
N LYS A 605 49.79 7.32 -26.31
CA LYS A 605 51.03 6.86 -25.69
C LYS A 605 50.80 5.64 -24.79
N ALA A 606 49.72 5.65 -24.03
CA ALA A 606 49.35 4.55 -23.14
C ALA A 606 48.96 3.28 -23.91
N PHE A 607 48.12 3.39 -24.95
CA PHE A 607 47.79 2.26 -25.84
C PHE A 607 49.05 1.67 -26.50
N LYS A 608 49.97 2.52 -26.97
CA LYS A 608 51.27 2.07 -27.51
C LYS A 608 52.11 1.34 -26.45
N SER A 609 52.08 1.79 -25.20
CA SER A 609 52.79 1.13 -24.09
C SER A 609 52.14 -0.20 -23.71
N LEU A 610 50.80 -0.29 -23.72
CA LEU A 610 50.07 -1.53 -23.44
C LEU A 610 50.31 -2.59 -24.52
N ALA A 611 50.29 -2.19 -25.80
CA ALA A 611 50.56 -3.09 -26.92
C ALA A 611 51.97 -3.70 -26.88
N ARG A 612 52.97 -2.97 -26.36
CA ARG A 612 54.35 -3.47 -26.18
C ARG A 612 54.54 -4.36 -24.95
N GLY A 613 53.69 -4.20 -23.94
CA GLY A 613 53.82 -4.90 -22.65
C GLY A 613 52.94 -6.14 -22.49
N GLY A 614 51.93 -6.30 -23.34
CA GLY A 614 50.93 -7.37 -23.31
C GLY A 614 51.13 -8.50 -24.32
N ALA A 615 52.24 -8.50 -25.08
CA ALA A 615 52.72 -9.69 -25.80
C ALA A 615 53.52 -10.60 -24.87
#